data_AF-A0A6C2C385-F1
#
_entry.id   AF-A0A6C2C385-F1
#
_cell.length_a   1.000
_cell.length_b   1.000
_cell.length_c   1.000
_cell.angle_alpha   90.00
_cell.angle_beta   90.00
_cell.angle_gamma   90.00
#
_symmetry.space_group_name_H-M   'P 1'
#
loop_
_entity.id
_entity.type
_entity.pdbx_description
1 polymer ?
#
loop_
_entity_poly.entity_id
_entity_poly.type
_entity_poly.pdbx_seq_one_letter_code
_entity_poly.pdbx_strand_id
1 'polypeptide(L)'
;MKILQQNKIIKEIDDLTKSNMTTGIEQQYLLKAQLDLEDLDKFEKIIKDLNIKLLNIENNSEIKLSPEVKMLSDELLKLYGDPNLVFRGYGQVGTWGRRDDPRASDLTIWEQFKGWSGNFIFLILFILFLSFVVPWVKKSFGQSGVEIFMVVVGIIAIILLFFTGSLKQKK
;
A
#
# COMPACT_ATOMS: atom_id res chain seq x y z
N MET A 1 24.90 -2.19 -25.99
CA MET A 1 23.86 -1.47 -25.23
C MET A 1 23.77 -1.91 -23.76
N LYS A 2 23.84 -3.23 -23.45
CA LYS A 2 23.80 -3.75 -22.06
C LYS A 2 24.91 -3.24 -21.12
N ILE A 3 26.16 -3.15 -21.59
CA ILE A 3 27.32 -2.74 -20.76
C ILE A 3 27.20 -1.29 -20.25
N LEU A 4 26.67 -0.38 -21.07
CA LEU A 4 26.47 1.02 -20.67
C LEU A 4 25.45 1.15 -19.53
N GLN A 5 24.40 0.32 -19.56
CA GLN A 5 23.38 0.28 -18.51
C GLN A 5 23.91 -0.34 -17.22
N GLN A 6 24.74 -1.40 -17.30
CA GLN A 6 25.40 -1.98 -16.13
C GLN A 6 26.31 -0.95 -15.43
N ASN A 7 27.14 -0.24 -16.20
CA ASN A 7 28.02 0.78 -15.65
C ASN A 7 27.25 1.95 -15.00
N LYS A 8 26.09 2.32 -15.55
CA LYS A 8 25.21 3.33 -14.93
C LYS A 8 24.75 2.86 -13.55
N ILE A 9 24.26 1.63 -13.44
CA ILE A 9 23.75 1.07 -12.18
C ILE A 9 24.85 0.91 -11.14
N ILE A 10 26.03 0.45 -11.54
CA ILE A 10 27.19 0.33 -10.65
C ILE A 10 27.55 1.70 -10.07
N LYS A 11 27.59 2.72 -10.92
CA LYS A 11 27.86 4.09 -10.49
C LYS A 11 26.77 4.60 -9.52
N GLU A 12 25.51 4.34 -9.82
CA GLU A 12 24.39 4.77 -8.97
C GLU A 12 24.41 4.09 -7.58
N ILE A 13 24.79 2.81 -7.52
CA ILE A 13 25.03 2.11 -6.25
C ILE A 13 26.21 2.74 -5.49
N ASP A 14 27.32 3.04 -6.17
CA ASP A 14 28.50 3.69 -5.55
C ASP A 14 28.20 5.10 -5.04
N ASP A 15 27.41 5.88 -5.78
CA ASP A 15 26.97 7.21 -5.37
C ASP A 15 26.07 7.13 -4.13
N LEU A 16 25.19 6.11 -4.05
CA LEU A 16 24.31 5.90 -2.90
C LEU A 16 25.03 5.36 -1.66
N THR A 17 26.04 4.50 -1.80
CA THR A 17 26.81 4.02 -0.63
C THR A 17 27.61 5.13 0.04
N LYS A 18 28.03 6.14 -0.73
CA LYS A 18 28.71 7.35 -0.26
C LYS A 18 27.76 8.44 0.23
N SER A 19 26.46 8.29 0.01
CA SER A 19 25.45 9.28 0.37
C SER A 19 25.06 9.19 1.85
N ASN A 20 24.79 10.34 2.46
CA ASN A 20 24.22 10.42 3.81
C ASN A 20 22.69 10.28 3.82
N MET A 21 22.07 10.08 2.66
CA MET A 21 20.61 10.01 2.49
C MET A 21 20.04 8.59 2.68
N THR A 22 20.90 7.57 2.79
CA THR A 22 20.47 6.18 2.98
C THR A 22 20.35 5.83 4.46
N THR A 23 19.39 5.00 4.81
CA THR A 23 19.30 4.42 6.16
C THR A 23 20.43 3.42 6.41
N GLY A 24 20.78 3.14 7.67
CA GLY A 24 21.87 2.19 7.97
C GLY A 24 21.63 0.77 7.41
N ILE A 25 20.37 0.35 7.33
CA ILE A 25 19.98 -0.94 6.74
C ILE A 25 20.13 -0.91 5.21
N GLU A 26 19.70 0.16 4.54
CA GLU A 26 19.90 0.33 3.10
C GLU A 26 21.39 0.35 2.74
N GLN A 27 22.17 1.10 3.51
CA GLN A 27 23.61 1.23 3.30
C GLN A 27 24.32 -0.13 3.44
N GLN A 28 23.90 -0.97 4.39
CA GLN A 28 24.42 -2.33 4.52
C GLN A 28 24.18 -3.18 3.26
N TYR A 29 22.99 -3.09 2.66
CA TYR A 29 22.67 -3.87 1.46
C TYR A 29 23.33 -3.31 0.20
N LEU A 30 23.41 -1.99 0.07
CA LEU A 30 24.10 -1.32 -1.03
C LEU A 30 25.60 -1.60 -1.00
N LEU A 31 26.25 -1.51 0.16
CA LEU A 31 27.67 -1.85 0.33
C LEU A 31 27.95 -3.31 -0.01
N LYS A 32 27.08 -4.23 0.43
CA LYS A 32 27.21 -5.64 0.07
C LYS A 32 27.13 -5.85 -1.44
N ALA A 33 26.14 -5.24 -2.10
CA ALA A 33 26.01 -5.33 -3.55
C ALA A 33 27.20 -4.71 -4.27
N GLN A 34 27.73 -3.58 -3.78
CA GLN A 34 28.90 -2.93 -4.34
C GLN A 34 30.14 -3.85 -4.32
N LEU A 35 30.39 -4.54 -3.20
CA LEU A 35 31.50 -5.49 -3.08
C LEU A 35 31.31 -6.71 -4.01
N ASP A 36 30.08 -7.21 -4.10
CA ASP A 36 29.78 -8.38 -4.94
C ASP A 36 29.89 -8.04 -6.45
N LEU A 37 29.69 -6.77 -6.84
CA LEU A 37 29.72 -6.28 -8.22
C LEU A 37 31.13 -6.19 -8.85
N GLU A 38 32.20 -6.51 -8.11
CA GLU A 38 33.54 -6.68 -8.69
C GLU A 38 33.59 -7.82 -9.73
N ASP A 39 32.68 -8.80 -9.62
CA ASP A 39 32.51 -9.91 -10.57
C ASP A 39 31.31 -9.64 -11.51
N LEU A 40 31.59 -9.04 -12.67
CA LEU A 40 30.56 -8.68 -13.66
C LEU A 40 29.81 -9.89 -14.24
N ASP A 41 30.36 -11.10 -14.16
CA ASP A 41 29.69 -12.32 -14.65
C ASP A 41 28.47 -12.68 -13.78
N LYS A 42 28.40 -12.16 -12.56
CA LYS A 42 27.27 -12.35 -11.63
C LYS A 42 26.37 -11.13 -11.51
N PHE A 43 26.60 -10.08 -12.31
CA PHE A 43 25.92 -8.79 -12.22
C PHE A 43 24.40 -8.93 -12.04
N GLU A 44 23.74 -9.65 -12.95
CA GLU A 44 22.28 -9.77 -12.96
C GLU A 44 21.74 -10.45 -11.70
N LYS A 45 22.46 -11.47 -11.21
CA LYS A 45 22.10 -12.16 -9.97
C LYS A 45 22.23 -11.24 -8.76
N ILE A 46 23.33 -10.49 -8.68
CA ILE A 46 23.60 -9.56 -7.58
C ILE A 46 22.54 -8.46 -7.52
N ILE A 47 22.21 -7.89 -8.69
CA ILE A 47 21.17 -6.86 -8.80
C ILE A 47 19.79 -7.39 -8.41
N LYS A 48 19.43 -8.61 -8.84
CA LYS A 48 18.18 -9.26 -8.41
C LYS A 48 18.14 -9.47 -6.90
N ASP A 49 19.23 -9.98 -6.32
CA ASP A 49 19.34 -10.22 -4.88
C ASP A 49 19.28 -8.91 -4.07
N LEU A 50 19.92 -7.84 -4.56
CA LEU A 50 19.82 -6.51 -3.97
C LEU A 50 18.37 -6.02 -3.98
N ASN A 51 17.72 -6.09 -5.14
CA ASN A 51 16.36 -5.59 -5.28
C ASN A 51 15.37 -6.35 -4.37
N ILE A 52 15.47 -7.68 -4.31
CA ILE A 52 14.65 -8.49 -3.39
C ILE A 52 14.83 -8.06 -1.93
N LYS A 53 16.06 -7.76 -1.50
CA LYS A 53 16.32 -7.28 -0.13
C LYS A 53 15.70 -5.91 0.12
N LEU A 54 15.84 -4.97 -0.82
CA LEU A 54 15.23 -3.64 -0.71
C LEU A 54 13.70 -3.72 -0.60
N LEU A 55 13.07 -4.54 -1.45
CA LEU A 55 11.63 -4.78 -1.40
C LEU A 55 11.18 -5.45 -0.10
N ASN A 56 11.98 -6.37 0.44
CA ASN A 56 11.68 -7.01 1.71
C ASN A 56 11.75 -6.02 2.89
N ILE A 57 12.63 -5.02 2.84
CA ILE A 57 12.65 -3.95 3.84
C ILE A 57 11.34 -3.17 3.80
N GLU A 58 10.92 -2.76 2.60
CA GLU A 58 9.69 -1.97 2.41
C GLU A 58 8.43 -2.74 2.83
N ASN A 59 8.40 -4.07 2.58
CA ASN A 59 7.25 -4.92 2.92
C ASN A 59 7.19 -5.36 4.39
N ASN A 60 8.31 -5.68 5.02
CA ASN A 60 8.30 -6.32 6.34
C ASN A 60 8.55 -5.36 7.52
N SER A 61 9.12 -4.18 7.28
CA SER A 61 9.74 -3.42 8.38
C SER A 61 8.99 -2.16 8.82
N GLU A 62 7.88 -1.78 8.19
CA GLU A 62 7.30 -0.40 8.27
C GLU A 62 8.28 0.73 7.87
N ILE A 63 9.53 0.39 7.53
CA ILE A 63 10.58 1.30 7.10
C ILE A 63 10.37 1.59 5.62
N LYS A 64 10.07 2.85 5.31
CA LYS A 64 10.07 3.33 3.93
C LYS A 64 11.50 3.47 3.44
N LEU A 65 11.76 2.98 2.24
CA LEU A 65 13.03 3.21 1.56
C LEU A 65 13.24 4.72 1.36
N SER A 66 14.48 5.18 1.49
CA SER A 66 14.87 6.52 1.08
C SER A 66 14.51 6.76 -0.40
N PRO A 67 14.08 7.98 -0.78
CA PRO A 67 13.58 8.27 -2.13
C PRO A 67 14.53 7.81 -3.25
N GLU A 68 15.82 8.02 -3.07
CA GLU A 68 16.86 7.69 -4.05
C GLU A 68 17.05 6.17 -4.17
N VAL A 69 17.00 5.45 -3.05
CA VAL A 69 17.07 3.98 -3.02
C VAL A 69 15.82 3.37 -3.63
N LYS A 70 14.66 4.00 -3.43
CA LYS A 70 13.40 3.59 -4.06
C LYS A 70 13.45 3.77 -5.57
N MET A 71 13.98 4.90 -6.05
CA MET A 71 14.17 5.13 -7.49
C MET A 71 15.09 4.08 -8.12
N LEU A 72 16.21 3.76 -7.47
CA LEU A 72 17.09 2.68 -7.91
C LEU A 72 16.32 1.35 -7.94
N SER A 73 15.64 0.98 -6.85
CA SER A 73 14.85 -0.25 -6.73
C SER A 73 13.84 -0.42 -7.88
N ASP A 74 13.10 0.65 -8.20
CA ASP A 74 12.15 0.69 -9.31
C ASP A 74 12.84 0.57 -10.68
N GLU A 75 14.02 1.18 -10.87
CA GLU A 75 14.82 1.03 -12.10
C GLU A 75 15.35 -0.40 -12.25
N LEU A 76 15.84 -1.02 -11.17
CA LEU A 76 16.29 -2.41 -11.16
C LEU A 76 15.15 -3.38 -11.47
N LEU A 77 13.94 -3.09 -10.99
CA LEU A 77 12.73 -3.87 -11.30
C LEU A 77 12.38 -3.79 -12.79
N LYS A 78 12.46 -2.61 -13.40
CA LYS A 78 12.18 -2.43 -14.84
C LYS A 78 13.20 -3.15 -15.72
N LEU A 79 14.48 -3.12 -15.33
CA LEU A 79 15.57 -3.61 -16.17
C LEU A 79 15.90 -5.10 -15.92
N TYR A 80 15.77 -5.57 -14.68
CA TYR A 80 16.21 -6.90 -14.23
C TYR A 80 15.18 -7.61 -13.35
N GLY A 81 13.95 -7.09 -13.24
CA GLY A 81 12.91 -7.64 -12.39
C GLY A 81 12.61 -9.12 -12.67
N ASP A 82 12.34 -9.86 -11.61
CA ASP A 82 11.78 -11.20 -11.69
C ASP A 82 10.35 -11.11 -12.28
N PRO A 83 10.01 -11.84 -13.35
CA PRO A 83 8.65 -11.88 -13.89
C PRO A 83 7.59 -12.34 -12.88
N ASN A 84 8.01 -12.92 -11.75
CA ASN A 84 7.14 -13.30 -10.63
C ASN A 84 6.93 -12.19 -9.60
N LEU A 85 7.56 -11.01 -9.75
CA LEU A 85 7.26 -9.83 -8.94
C LEU A 85 6.03 -9.12 -9.48
N VAL A 86 5.07 -8.84 -8.59
CA VAL A 86 3.81 -8.14 -8.93
C VAL A 86 3.77 -6.84 -8.14
N PHE A 87 3.45 -5.73 -8.81
CA PHE A 87 3.17 -4.46 -8.14
C PHE A 87 1.92 -4.63 -7.28
N ARG A 88 2.05 -4.48 -5.96
CA ARG A 88 0.92 -4.52 -5.03
C ARG A 88 0.57 -3.08 -4.67
N GLY A 89 -0.51 -2.55 -5.25
CA GLY A 89 -0.96 -1.21 -4.90
C GLY A 89 -2.40 -0.93 -5.31
N TYR A 90 -3.27 -0.77 -4.32
CA TYR A 90 -4.49 0.03 -4.41
C TYR A 90 -4.43 1.10 -3.32
N GLY A 91 -4.17 2.37 -3.68
CA GLY A 91 -4.06 3.51 -2.76
C GLY A 91 -2.68 4.17 -2.67
N GLN A 92 -2.47 5.04 -1.67
CA GLN A 92 -1.27 5.90 -1.48
C GLN A 92 0.03 5.15 -1.10
N VAL A 93 0.00 3.84 -0.90
CA VAL A 93 1.16 3.03 -0.49
C VAL A 93 1.18 1.78 -1.35
N GLY A 94 1.85 1.83 -2.50
CA GLY A 94 2.14 0.64 -3.30
C GLY A 94 3.49 0.07 -2.91
N THR A 95 3.57 -1.25 -2.75
CA THR A 95 4.81 -2.01 -2.53
C THR A 95 4.93 -3.13 -3.56
N TRP A 96 6.15 -3.60 -3.84
CA TRP A 96 6.35 -4.72 -4.75
C TRP A 96 6.48 -6.01 -3.97
N GLY A 97 5.76 -7.07 -4.36
CA GLY A 97 5.85 -8.37 -3.70
C GLY A 97 5.90 -9.53 -4.69
N ARG A 98 6.51 -10.64 -4.26
CA ARG A 98 6.60 -11.87 -5.05
C ARG A 98 5.25 -12.60 -5.12
N ARG A 99 4.90 -13.17 -6.28
CA ARG A 99 3.64 -13.91 -6.49
C ARG A 99 3.61 -15.24 -5.74
N ASP A 100 4.77 -15.83 -5.49
CA ASP A 100 4.97 -17.11 -4.81
C ASP A 100 5.13 -17.00 -3.28
N ASP A 101 5.10 -15.79 -2.72
CA ASP A 101 5.16 -15.60 -1.27
C ASP A 101 3.81 -15.98 -0.63
N PRO A 102 3.73 -16.98 0.27
CA PRO A 102 2.47 -17.36 0.93
C PRO A 102 1.84 -16.21 1.74
N ARG A 103 2.64 -15.23 2.21
CA ARG A 103 2.14 -14.01 2.89
C ARG A 103 1.46 -13.03 1.92
N ALA A 104 1.53 -13.27 0.61
CA ALA A 104 0.84 -12.48 -0.40
C ALA A 104 -0.69 -12.52 -0.25
N SER A 105 -1.23 -13.64 0.22
CA SER A 105 -2.67 -13.85 0.34
C SER A 105 -3.27 -13.20 1.59
N ASP A 106 -2.50 -13.08 2.67
CA ASP A 106 -2.97 -12.58 3.97
C ASP A 106 -3.16 -11.05 3.99
N LEU A 107 -2.28 -10.31 3.29
CA LEU A 107 -2.37 -8.85 3.17
C LEU A 107 -3.53 -8.41 2.27
N THR A 108 -3.82 -9.16 1.20
CA THR A 108 -4.86 -8.78 0.22
C THR A 108 -6.26 -8.67 0.81
N ILE A 109 -6.60 -9.50 1.80
CA ILE A 109 -7.93 -9.45 2.41
C ILE A 109 -8.01 -8.27 3.37
N TRP A 110 -7.06 -8.14 4.30
CA TRP A 110 -7.07 -7.07 5.31
C TRP A 110 -6.89 -5.67 4.72
N GLU A 111 -6.11 -5.52 3.64
CA GLU A 111 -5.94 -4.24 2.97
C GLU A 111 -7.12 -3.85 2.08
N GLN A 112 -7.84 -4.82 1.48
CA GLN A 112 -9.14 -4.58 0.85
C GLN A 112 -10.16 -4.03 1.85
N PHE A 113 -10.09 -4.47 3.11
CA PHE A 113 -10.95 -3.94 4.17
C PHE A 113 -10.47 -2.61 4.76
N LYS A 114 -9.17 -2.27 4.72
CA LYS A 114 -8.66 -1.00 5.28
C LYS A 114 -9.22 0.25 4.60
N GLY A 115 -9.55 0.19 3.30
CA GLY A 115 -10.22 1.29 2.59
C GLY A 115 -11.74 1.38 2.81
N TRP A 116 -12.35 0.33 3.38
CA TRP A 116 -13.80 0.19 3.57
C TRP A 116 -14.20 0.21 5.06
N SER A 117 -13.24 0.09 5.98
CA SER A 117 -13.48 -0.26 7.39
C SER A 117 -14.29 0.79 8.15
N GLY A 118 -14.07 2.09 7.94
CA GLY A 118 -14.82 3.14 8.64
C GLY A 118 -16.30 3.18 8.24
N ASN A 119 -16.57 3.22 6.93
CA ASN A 119 -17.93 3.38 6.40
C ASN A 119 -18.75 2.09 6.49
N PHE A 120 -18.12 0.92 6.32
CA PHE A 120 -18.80 -0.37 6.41
C PHE A 120 -19.17 -0.73 7.86
N ILE A 121 -18.27 -0.48 8.82
CA ILE A 121 -18.57 -0.66 10.24
C ILE A 121 -19.65 0.33 10.67
N PHE A 122 -19.58 1.59 10.24
CA PHE A 122 -20.62 2.58 10.53
C PHE A 122 -21.98 2.18 9.93
N LEU A 123 -22.00 1.63 8.71
CA LEU A 123 -23.21 1.12 8.07
C LEU A 123 -23.81 -0.08 8.83
N ILE A 124 -22.98 -1.03 9.26
CA ILE A 124 -23.44 -2.17 10.06
C ILE A 124 -24.01 -1.69 11.40
N LEU A 125 -23.29 -0.83 12.11
CA LEU A 125 -23.75 -0.27 13.38
C LEU A 125 -25.05 0.53 13.22
N PHE A 126 -25.21 1.26 12.12
CA PHE A 126 -26.42 2.00 11.80
C PHE A 126 -27.61 1.08 11.50
N ILE A 127 -27.41 0.00 10.74
CA ILE A 127 -28.45 -1.01 10.49
C ILE A 127 -28.86 -1.70 11.80
N LEU A 128 -27.88 -2.06 12.64
CA LEU A 128 -28.15 -2.65 13.96
C LEU A 128 -28.93 -1.66 14.85
N PHE A 129 -28.55 -0.38 14.87
CA PHE A 129 -29.29 0.66 15.58
C PHE A 129 -30.74 0.78 15.11
N LEU A 130 -30.97 0.86 13.79
CA LEU A 130 -32.33 0.93 13.24
C LEU A 130 -33.15 -0.32 13.57
N SER A 131 -32.54 -1.51 13.54
CA SER A 131 -33.23 -2.76 13.89
C SER A 131 -33.71 -2.81 15.34
N PHE A 132 -33.07 -2.06 16.24
CA PHE A 132 -33.47 -1.94 17.64
C PHE A 132 -34.48 -0.81 17.87
N VAL A 133 -34.28 0.35 17.25
CA VAL A 133 -35.08 1.57 17.50
C VAL A 133 -36.42 1.56 16.75
N VAL A 134 -36.45 1.07 15.51
CA VAL A 134 -37.69 1.07 14.70
C VAL A 134 -38.83 0.28 15.36
N PRO A 135 -38.62 -0.92 15.94
CA PRO A 135 -39.66 -1.62 16.69
C PRO A 135 -40.15 -0.83 17.92
N TRP A 136 -39.24 -0.15 18.63
CA TRP A 136 -39.59 0.68 19.78
C TRP A 136 -40.44 1.89 19.38
N VAL A 137 -40.05 2.59 18.30
CA VAL A 137 -40.83 3.70 17.73
C VAL A 137 -42.21 3.22 17.28
N LYS A 138 -42.29 2.07 16.61
CA LYS A 138 -43.56 1.48 16.17
C LYS A 138 -44.48 1.17 17.35
N LYS A 139 -43.93 0.70 18.46
CA LYS A 139 -44.68 0.39 19.68
C LYS A 139 -45.23 1.65 20.36
N SER A 140 -44.46 2.73 20.37
CA SER A 140 -44.81 3.98 21.08
C SER A 140 -45.69 4.92 20.24
N PHE A 141 -45.49 4.95 18.92
CA PHE A 141 -46.09 5.96 18.04
C PHE A 141 -46.83 5.37 16.83
N GLY A 142 -46.95 4.04 16.76
CA GLY A 142 -47.63 3.35 15.66
C GLY A 142 -46.87 3.44 14.32
N GLN A 143 -47.56 3.07 13.24
CA GLN A 143 -46.96 3.03 11.89
C GLN A 143 -46.60 4.43 11.39
N SER A 144 -47.44 5.43 11.64
CA SER A 144 -47.18 6.82 11.25
C SER A 144 -45.97 7.41 11.97
N GLY A 145 -45.71 7.02 13.22
CA GLY A 145 -44.49 7.40 13.94
C GLY A 145 -43.21 6.82 13.33
N VAL A 146 -43.28 5.60 12.78
CA VAL A 146 -42.15 5.00 12.05
C VAL A 146 -41.87 5.75 10.75
N GLU A 147 -42.90 6.15 10.02
CA GLU A 147 -42.76 6.91 8.76
C GLU A 147 -42.06 8.26 9.02
N ILE A 148 -42.52 9.01 10.03
CA ILE A 148 -41.89 10.29 10.42
C ILE A 148 -40.45 10.06 10.87
N PHE A 149 -40.20 9.04 11.69
CA PHE A 149 -38.85 8.70 12.14
C PHE A 149 -37.91 8.37 10.97
N MET A 150 -38.37 7.59 9.98
CA MET A 150 -37.56 7.24 8.81
C MET A 150 -37.27 8.45 7.92
N VAL A 151 -38.21 9.39 7.78
CA VAL A 151 -37.98 10.67 7.09
C VAL A 151 -36.88 11.48 7.80
N VAL A 152 -36.96 11.62 9.13
CA VAL A 152 -35.96 12.34 9.93
C VAL A 152 -34.58 11.68 9.81
N VAL A 153 -34.51 10.35 9.94
CA VAL A 153 -33.26 9.58 9.78
C VAL A 153 -32.68 9.76 8.37
N GLY A 154 -33.52 9.76 7.33
CA GLY A 154 -33.12 10.00 5.95
C GLY A 154 -32.50 11.39 5.75
N ILE A 155 -33.12 12.44 6.33
CA ILE A 155 -32.58 13.81 6.28
C ILE A 155 -31.23 13.89 6.99
N ILE A 156 -31.10 13.30 8.18
CA ILE A 156 -29.84 13.28 8.94
C ILE A 156 -28.74 12.54 8.14
N ALA A 157 -29.06 11.42 7.50
CA ALA A 157 -28.13 10.69 6.65
C ALA A 157 -27.66 11.52 5.44
N ILE A 158 -28.56 12.26 4.79
CA ILE A 158 -28.21 13.16 3.68
C ILE A 158 -27.27 14.26 4.17
N ILE A 159 -27.56 14.90 5.31
CA ILE A 159 -26.70 15.94 5.91
C ILE A 159 -25.30 15.38 6.22
N LEU A 160 -25.21 14.18 6.78
CA LEU A 160 -23.94 13.49 7.05
C LEU A 160 -23.15 13.20 5.77
N LEU A 161 -23.81 12.84 4.66
CA LEU A 161 -23.15 12.64 3.36
C LEU A 161 -22.53 13.92 2.80
N PHE A 162 -23.13 15.09 3.09
CA PHE A 162 -22.54 16.39 2.73
C PHE A 162 -21.29 16.69 3.57
N PHE A 163 -21.34 16.49 4.89
CA PHE A 163 -20.20 16.79 5.78
C PHE A 163 -19.03 15.81 5.63
N THR A 164 -19.30 14.54 5.38
CA THR A 164 -18.26 13.52 5.15
C THR A 164 -17.56 13.64 3.80
N GLY A 165 -17.98 14.58 2.94
CA GLY A 165 -17.34 14.84 1.65
C GLY A 165 -17.55 13.76 0.59
N SER A 166 -18.40 12.75 0.85
CA SER A 166 -18.73 11.71 -0.13
C SER A 166 -19.46 12.27 -1.37
N LEU A 167 -20.08 13.45 -1.24
CA LEU A 167 -20.71 14.19 -2.33
C LEU A 167 -19.80 15.25 -2.97
N LYS A 168 -18.52 15.37 -2.57
CA LYS A 168 -17.60 16.26 -3.29
C LYS A 168 -17.43 15.73 -4.71
N GLN A 169 -18.04 16.43 -5.66
CA GLN A 169 -17.81 16.22 -7.08
C GLN A 169 -16.30 16.22 -7.35
N LYS A 170 -15.83 15.15 -7.98
CA LYS A 170 -14.51 15.14 -8.62
C LYS A 170 -14.47 16.32 -9.58
N LYS A 171 -13.67 17.34 -9.26
CA LYS A 171 -13.12 18.25 -10.27
C LYS A 171 -11.95 17.56 -10.96
#